data_AF-A0A0D2RGN7-F1
#
_entry.id   AF-A0A0D2RGN7-F1
#
_cell.length_a   1.000
_cell.length_b   1.000
_cell.length_c   1.000
_cell.angle_alpha   90.00
_cell.angle_beta   90.00
_cell.angle_gamma   90.00
#
_symmetry.space_group_name_H-M   'P 1'
#
loop_
_entity.id
_entity.type
_entity.pdbx_description
1 polymer ?
#
loop_
_entity_poly.entity_id
_entity_poly.type
_entity_poly.pdbx_seq_one_letter_code
_entity_poly.pdbx_strand_id
1 'polypeptide(L)'
;MYCRHLCKGRECFACAPTGSGKTLAFVLPMLLKLKHASTEGVRAVILCPTCELAAQTTRECKKLAEGNKFYIKLLTKKLIRSADLTKQRCDISTPLRLSSAIKKRKLDLSRVDIVKAKKRFIVEHCFLYTISFSFFKVEYLVLDESDKLFELGLIKQIDSVVKACSNPLIIRLLFSATLPDSVKELARTIMHDAVCIIIGRKNTASESVNQKIVFAGTEEGKLLVLRQSFQERLNPPVLIFVQSKERANELYEELKFNNIRVGVIHSDLSETQVLVLVLIEKYNLMFAFLNAGKTWVLIATDVIARGMDFKGVNYVINYDFPDFAAAYIHRIGQSGRAGRTGEAITFYTEDDVPFLRNIANVMAASGCKVSSWIMALRKLRWKKHRPKKESILTIPDVAEE
;
A
#
# COMPACT_ATOMS: atom_id res chain seq x y z
N MET A 1 16.26 12.17 -12.51
CA MET A 1 17.41 11.22 -12.34
C MET A 1 17.06 9.79 -12.79
N TYR A 2 15.92 9.22 -12.37
CA TYR A 2 15.46 7.88 -12.75
C TYR A 2 15.42 7.62 -14.26
N CYS A 3 14.75 8.50 -15.01
CA CYS A 3 14.48 8.29 -16.43
C CYS A 3 15.76 8.12 -17.26
N ARG A 4 16.88 8.74 -16.88
CA ARG A 4 18.15 8.67 -17.62
C ARG A 4 18.75 7.25 -17.64
N HIS A 5 18.61 6.51 -16.53
CA HIS A 5 19.11 5.13 -16.43
C HIS A 5 18.16 4.14 -17.09
N LEU A 6 16.87 4.36 -16.89
CA LEU A 6 15.79 3.55 -17.47
C LEU A 6 15.76 3.66 -19.00
N CYS A 7 16.00 4.85 -19.55
CA CYS A 7 16.13 5.06 -20.99
C CYS A 7 17.34 4.32 -21.59
N LYS A 8 18.40 4.08 -20.81
CA LYS A 8 19.55 3.25 -21.25
C LYS A 8 19.26 1.75 -21.24
N GLY A 9 18.11 1.30 -20.72
CA GLY A 9 17.70 -0.10 -20.72
C GLY A 9 18.39 -0.97 -19.67
N ARG A 10 18.94 -0.35 -18.61
CA ARG A 10 19.49 -1.10 -17.46
C ARG A 10 18.40 -1.44 -16.47
N GLU A 11 18.54 -2.58 -15.81
CA GLU A 11 17.73 -2.90 -14.63
C GLU A 11 17.99 -1.87 -13.52
N CYS A 12 16.95 -1.56 -12.75
CA CYS A 12 17.01 -0.49 -11.76
C CYS A 12 16.29 -0.89 -10.48
N PHE A 13 16.99 -0.72 -9.35
CA PHE A 13 16.40 -0.72 -8.03
C PHE A 13 16.31 0.72 -7.54
N ALA A 14 15.10 1.25 -7.42
CA ALA A 14 14.83 2.61 -7.01
C ALA A 14 14.19 2.65 -5.62
N CYS A 15 14.86 3.30 -4.67
CA CYS A 15 14.33 3.61 -3.34
C CYS A 15 14.05 5.11 -3.23
N ALA A 16 12.79 5.46 -2.98
CA ALA A 16 12.41 6.83 -2.71
C ALA A 16 11.11 6.97 -1.92
N PRO A 17 10.95 8.05 -1.13
CA PRO A 17 9.76 8.31 -0.35
C PRO A 17 8.45 8.23 -1.16
N THR A 18 7.35 7.93 -0.49
CA THR A 18 6.01 7.98 -1.10
C THR A 18 5.68 9.40 -1.55
N GLY A 19 4.97 9.55 -2.66
CA GLY A 19 4.67 10.87 -3.25
C GLY A 19 5.80 11.48 -4.10
N SER A 20 6.96 10.83 -4.24
CA SER A 20 8.10 11.30 -5.07
C SER A 20 7.94 11.09 -6.59
N GLY A 21 6.76 10.65 -7.05
CA GLY A 21 6.51 10.41 -8.47
C GLY A 21 7.10 9.10 -9.03
N LYS A 22 7.30 8.08 -8.19
CA LYS A 22 7.82 6.75 -8.59
C LYS A 22 7.09 6.17 -9.80
N THR A 23 5.75 6.25 -9.81
CA THR A 23 4.91 5.76 -10.91
C THR A 23 5.29 6.39 -12.25
N LEU A 24 5.38 7.71 -12.33
CA LEU A 24 5.79 8.41 -13.55
C LEU A 24 7.21 8.00 -13.97
N ALA A 25 8.11 7.80 -13.00
CA ALA A 25 9.50 7.49 -13.24
C ALA A 25 9.71 6.17 -14.00
N PHE A 26 8.86 5.14 -13.80
CA PHE A 26 8.93 3.89 -14.55
C PHE A 26 7.98 3.82 -15.74
N VAL A 27 6.79 4.42 -15.65
CA VAL A 27 5.81 4.35 -16.74
C VAL A 27 6.31 5.10 -17.98
N LEU A 28 6.85 6.30 -17.80
CA LEU A 28 7.30 7.13 -18.93
C LEU A 28 8.40 6.46 -19.79
N PRO A 29 9.55 6.02 -19.24
CA PRO A 29 10.58 5.36 -20.05
C PRO A 29 10.09 4.03 -20.65
N MET A 30 9.24 3.28 -19.94
CA MET A 30 8.63 2.05 -20.44
C MET A 30 7.79 2.34 -21.70
N LEU A 31 6.87 3.31 -21.64
CA LEU A 31 6.02 3.68 -22.79
C LEU A 31 6.85 4.20 -23.96
N LEU A 32 7.87 5.04 -23.71
CA LEU A 32 8.76 5.57 -24.75
C LEU A 32 9.55 4.46 -25.46
N LYS A 33 10.02 3.45 -24.73
CA LYS A 33 10.77 2.32 -25.30
C LYS A 33 9.90 1.36 -26.09
N LEU A 34 8.66 1.13 -25.63
CA LEU A 34 7.70 0.27 -26.33
C LEU A 34 7.26 0.84 -27.69
N LYS A 35 7.48 2.16 -27.91
CA LYS A 35 7.28 2.96 -29.14
C LYS A 35 5.88 2.86 -29.78
N HIS A 36 5.56 1.71 -30.37
CA HIS A 36 4.31 1.46 -31.08
C HIS A 36 3.53 0.31 -30.44
N ALA A 37 2.21 0.30 -30.63
CA ALA A 37 1.37 -0.80 -30.20
C ALA A 37 1.54 -2.03 -31.10
N SER A 38 2.06 -3.13 -30.54
CA SER A 38 2.13 -4.43 -31.24
C SER A 38 0.91 -5.28 -30.88
N THR A 39 0.39 -6.07 -31.82
CA THR A 39 -0.70 -7.06 -31.64
C THR A 39 -0.24 -8.34 -30.93
N GLU A 40 1.07 -8.53 -30.75
CA GLU A 40 1.63 -9.81 -30.35
C GLU A 40 1.87 -9.92 -28.84
N GLY A 41 0.80 -10.14 -28.07
CA GLY A 41 0.89 -10.51 -26.66
C GLY A 41 1.35 -9.41 -25.70
N VAL A 42 1.57 -9.80 -24.44
CA VAL A 42 1.89 -8.88 -23.34
C VAL A 42 3.37 -8.52 -23.36
N ARG A 43 3.68 -7.21 -23.44
CA ARG A 43 5.07 -6.70 -23.48
C ARG A 43 5.55 -6.08 -22.17
N ALA A 44 4.63 -5.68 -21.30
CA ALA A 44 4.95 -5.11 -20.00
C ALA A 44 4.02 -5.65 -18.92
N VAL A 45 4.60 -5.97 -17.76
CA VAL A 45 3.89 -6.43 -16.57
C VAL A 45 4.25 -5.52 -15.40
N ILE A 46 3.24 -4.98 -14.72
CA ILE A 46 3.42 -4.21 -13.49
C ILE A 46 2.74 -4.96 -12.35
N LEU A 47 3.55 -5.39 -11.38
CA LEU A 47 3.12 -6.03 -10.14
C LEU A 47 2.96 -4.97 -9.04
N CYS A 48 1.79 -4.95 -8.42
CA CYS A 48 1.51 -4.10 -7.25
C CYS A 48 1.05 -4.98 -6.07
N PRO A 49 1.36 -4.61 -4.80
CA PRO A 49 0.95 -5.37 -3.62
C PRO A 49 -0.57 -5.40 -3.40
N THR A 50 -1.29 -4.35 -3.79
CA THR A 50 -2.73 -4.20 -3.56
C THR A 50 -3.50 -3.92 -4.85
N CYS A 51 -4.81 -4.15 -4.83
CA CYS A 51 -5.67 -3.95 -6.01
C CYS A 51 -5.90 -2.47 -6.29
N GLU A 52 -5.93 -1.69 -5.21
CA GLU A 52 -6.11 -0.25 -5.16
C GLU A 52 -4.91 0.42 -5.83
N LEU A 53 -3.68 0.03 -5.45
CA LEU A 53 -2.47 0.52 -6.10
C LEU A 53 -2.42 0.14 -7.58
N ALA A 54 -2.78 -1.11 -7.91
CA ALA A 54 -2.83 -1.55 -9.30
C ALA A 54 -3.84 -0.71 -10.12
N ALA A 55 -4.99 -0.38 -9.55
CA ALA A 55 -6.00 0.48 -10.17
C ALA A 55 -5.48 1.92 -10.34
N GLN A 56 -4.82 2.49 -9.32
CA GLN A 56 -4.20 3.80 -9.40
C GLN A 56 -3.13 3.87 -10.49
N THR A 57 -2.18 2.93 -10.48
CA THR A 57 -1.13 2.84 -11.50
C THR A 57 -1.73 2.65 -12.89
N THR A 58 -2.82 1.88 -13.04
CA THR A 58 -3.54 1.75 -14.31
C THR A 58 -4.11 3.09 -14.79
N ARG A 59 -4.71 3.89 -13.90
CA ARG A 59 -5.26 5.21 -14.25
C ARG A 59 -4.14 6.14 -14.73
N GLU A 60 -3.02 6.19 -14.02
CA GLU A 60 -1.88 7.03 -14.40
C GLU A 60 -1.23 6.56 -15.71
N CYS A 61 -1.06 5.24 -15.92
CA CYS A 61 -0.60 4.71 -17.19
C CYS A 61 -1.51 5.10 -18.36
N LYS A 62 -2.84 5.05 -18.18
CA LYS A 62 -3.80 5.41 -19.23
C LYS A 62 -3.73 6.90 -19.59
N LYS A 63 -3.59 7.78 -18.59
CA LYS A 63 -3.39 9.22 -18.82
C LYS A 63 -2.10 9.48 -19.60
N LEU A 64 -1.00 8.82 -19.23
CA LEU A 64 0.29 8.99 -19.92
C LEU A 64 0.34 8.37 -21.31
N ALA A 65 -0.51 7.37 -21.56
CA ALA A 65 -0.67 6.74 -22.86
C ALA A 65 -1.76 7.41 -23.71
N GLU A 66 -2.40 8.48 -23.25
CA GLU A 66 -3.40 9.23 -24.01
C GLU A 66 -2.79 9.73 -25.33
N GLY A 67 -3.48 9.50 -26.44
CA GLY A 67 -2.97 9.76 -27.79
C GLY A 67 -2.13 8.63 -28.40
N ASN A 68 -1.70 7.63 -27.63
CA ASN A 68 -1.00 6.45 -28.14
C ASN A 68 -1.94 5.22 -28.23
N LYS A 69 -1.71 4.33 -29.20
CA LYS A 69 -2.52 3.10 -29.38
C LYS A 69 -2.24 1.99 -28.34
N PHE A 70 -1.76 2.32 -27.14
CA PHE A 70 -1.45 1.32 -26.11
C PHE A 70 -2.71 0.80 -25.44
N TYR A 71 -2.79 -0.52 -25.26
CA TYR A 71 -3.90 -1.16 -24.56
C TYR A 71 -3.42 -1.55 -23.16
N ILE A 72 -3.84 -0.77 -22.17
CA ILE A 72 -3.48 -0.96 -20.76
C ILE A 72 -4.67 -1.57 -20.03
N LYS A 73 -4.46 -2.73 -19.41
CA LYS A 73 -5.53 -3.48 -18.74
C LYS A 73 -5.17 -3.87 -17.32
N LEU A 74 -6.13 -3.66 -16.42
CA LEU A 74 -6.09 -4.12 -15.04
C LEU A 74 -6.63 -5.55 -14.99
N LEU A 75 -5.85 -6.49 -14.47
CA LEU A 75 -6.26 -7.88 -14.33
C LEU A 75 -7.22 -8.03 -13.14
N THR A 76 -8.52 -8.07 -13.43
CA THR A 76 -9.59 -8.25 -12.42
C THR A 76 -10.17 -9.65 -12.46
N LYS A 77 -10.83 -10.10 -11.37
CA LYS A 77 -11.50 -11.42 -11.30
C LYS A 77 -12.54 -11.60 -12.42
N LYS A 78 -13.26 -10.53 -12.78
CA LYS A 78 -14.23 -10.53 -13.89
C LYS A 78 -13.54 -10.74 -15.23
N LEU A 79 -12.34 -10.19 -15.41
CA LEU A 79 -11.55 -10.35 -16.63
C LEU A 79 -11.05 -11.79 -16.81
N ILE A 80 -10.56 -12.39 -15.73
CA ILE A 80 -10.11 -13.79 -15.71
C ILE A 80 -11.29 -14.74 -16.00
N ARG A 81 -12.53 -14.35 -15.66
CA ARG A 81 -13.75 -15.13 -15.91
C ARG A 81 -14.35 -14.97 -17.31
N SER A 82 -14.03 -13.91 -18.05
CA SER A 82 -14.79 -13.51 -19.25
C SER A 82 -13.98 -13.40 -20.54
N ALA A 83 -12.66 -13.59 -20.50
CA ALA A 83 -11.83 -13.22 -21.63
C ALA A 83 -11.05 -14.38 -22.24
N ASP A 84 -11.25 -14.55 -23.54
CA ASP A 84 -10.22 -14.97 -24.48
C ASP A 84 -9.09 -13.92 -24.45
N LEU A 85 -7.99 -14.21 -23.74
CA LEU A 85 -6.89 -13.26 -23.46
C LEU A 85 -5.86 -13.16 -24.58
N THR A 86 -6.10 -13.80 -25.73
CA THR A 86 -5.21 -13.81 -26.90
C THR A 86 -4.93 -12.41 -27.49
N LYS A 87 -5.70 -11.37 -27.13
CA LYS A 87 -5.60 -10.01 -27.68
C LYS A 87 -5.04 -8.93 -26.70
N GLN A 88 -4.31 -9.30 -25.63
CA GLN A 88 -3.89 -8.34 -24.57
C GLN A 88 -2.39 -7.97 -24.61
N ARG A 89 -2.04 -6.73 -24.20
CA ARG A 89 -0.77 -6.05 -24.52
C ARG A 89 0.04 -5.52 -23.32
N CYS A 90 -0.61 -5.17 -22.21
CA CYS A 90 0.04 -4.71 -20.97
C CYS A 90 -0.85 -5.08 -19.77
N ASP A 91 -0.31 -5.86 -18.83
CA ASP A 91 -1.04 -6.39 -17.68
C ASP A 91 -0.54 -5.76 -16.37
N ILE A 92 -1.46 -5.14 -15.64
CA ILE A 92 -1.22 -4.64 -14.28
C ILE A 92 -2.01 -5.54 -13.34
N SER A 93 -1.34 -6.19 -12.39
CA SER A 93 -1.95 -7.23 -11.56
C SER A 93 -1.28 -7.38 -10.19
N THR A 94 -1.96 -8.05 -9.27
CA THR A 94 -1.37 -8.48 -7.99
C THR A 94 -0.70 -9.85 -8.14
N PRO A 95 0.35 -10.17 -7.34
CA PRO A 95 1.10 -11.42 -7.50
C PRO A 95 0.25 -12.68 -7.38
N LEU A 96 -0.70 -12.71 -6.42
CA LEU A 96 -1.62 -13.85 -6.24
C LEU A 96 -2.48 -14.10 -7.47
N ARG A 97 -3.00 -13.03 -8.08
CA ARG A 97 -3.86 -13.13 -9.27
C ARG A 97 -3.06 -13.59 -10.48
N LEU A 98 -1.87 -13.06 -10.69
CA LEU A 98 -1.03 -13.44 -11.82
C LEU A 98 -0.45 -14.85 -11.65
N SER A 99 0.03 -15.21 -10.45
CA SER A 99 0.51 -16.57 -10.15
C SER A 99 -0.61 -17.61 -10.29
N SER A 100 -1.84 -17.28 -9.87
CA SER A 100 -3.00 -18.16 -10.08
C SER A 100 -3.34 -18.34 -11.57
N ALA A 101 -3.23 -17.27 -12.36
CA ALA A 101 -3.40 -17.33 -13.81
C ALA A 101 -2.31 -18.20 -14.48
N ILE A 102 -1.05 -18.12 -14.03
CA ILE A 102 0.08 -18.91 -14.54
C ILE A 102 -0.03 -20.39 -14.16
N LYS A 103 -0.37 -20.71 -12.91
CA LYS A 103 -0.39 -22.09 -12.37
C LYS A 103 -1.53 -22.96 -12.93
N LYS A 104 -2.60 -22.37 -13.46
CA LYS A 104 -3.78 -23.09 -13.98
C LYS A 104 -3.59 -23.73 -15.37
N ARG A 105 -2.36 -23.99 -15.83
CA ARG A 105 -2.03 -24.63 -17.12
C ARG A 105 -1.99 -26.18 -17.08
N LYS A 106 -3.15 -26.85 -16.96
CA LYS A 106 -3.42 -28.30 -17.27
C LYS A 106 -4.95 -28.49 -17.30
N LEU A 107 -5.67 -29.21 -18.16
CA LEU A 107 -5.51 -29.90 -19.45
C LEU A 107 -6.96 -30.09 -20.00
N ASP A 108 -7.10 -30.50 -21.25
CA ASP A 108 -8.33 -30.68 -22.04
C ASP A 108 -9.38 -31.69 -21.49
N LEU A 109 -10.58 -31.62 -22.08
CA LEU A 109 -11.68 -32.59 -22.23
C LEU A 109 -12.95 -32.40 -21.39
N SER A 110 -14.03 -32.10 -22.13
CA SER A 110 -15.38 -32.64 -22.03
C SER A 110 -15.99 -32.90 -20.65
N ARG A 111 -17.15 -32.28 -20.44
CA ARG A 111 -18.15 -32.50 -19.37
C ARG A 111 -18.01 -31.54 -18.17
N VAL A 112 -19.03 -30.69 -18.05
CA VAL A 112 -19.86 -30.35 -16.87
C VAL A 112 -19.28 -30.73 -15.48
N ASP A 113 -19.45 -29.99 -14.37
CA ASP A 113 -20.67 -29.36 -13.85
C ASP A 113 -20.37 -28.53 -12.57
N ILE A 114 -21.37 -27.80 -12.12
CA ILE A 114 -21.48 -26.90 -10.95
C ILE A 114 -21.07 -27.53 -9.60
N VAL A 115 -20.39 -26.78 -8.71
CA VAL A 115 -20.50 -26.95 -7.23
C VAL A 115 -20.47 -25.59 -6.49
N LYS A 116 -21.51 -25.36 -5.67
CA LYS A 116 -21.66 -24.29 -4.65
C LYS A 116 -20.75 -24.55 -3.44
N ALA A 117 -20.17 -23.51 -2.84
CA ALA A 117 -19.78 -23.52 -1.43
C ALA A 117 -19.86 -22.13 -0.78
N LYS A 118 -20.67 -22.07 0.30
CA LYS A 118 -20.82 -20.97 1.27
C LYS A 118 -19.81 -21.22 2.41
N LYS A 119 -18.86 -20.31 2.66
CA LYS A 119 -18.47 -19.82 4.00
C LYS A 119 -17.28 -18.85 3.91
N ARG A 120 -17.39 -17.81 4.75
CA ARG A 120 -16.53 -16.63 4.93
C ARG A 120 -15.11 -17.01 5.33
N PHE A 121 -14.12 -16.53 4.57
CA PHE A 121 -12.79 -16.09 5.03
C PHE A 121 -12.25 -15.13 3.97
N ILE A 122 -11.98 -13.87 4.33
CA ILE A 122 -11.30 -12.88 3.47
C ILE A 122 -9.80 -13.14 3.60
N VAL A 123 -9.39 -14.24 2.99
CA VAL A 123 -8.08 -14.39 2.36
C VAL A 123 -8.42 -14.70 0.92
N GLU A 124 -7.85 -13.97 -0.03
CA GLU A 124 -8.19 -14.03 -1.46
C GLU A 124 -8.03 -15.46 -2.03
N HIS A 125 -9.05 -16.31 -1.83
CA HIS A 125 -9.13 -17.66 -2.38
C HIS A 125 -9.52 -17.58 -3.86
N CYS A 126 -8.64 -18.10 -4.71
CA CYS A 126 -8.80 -18.21 -6.16
C CYS A 126 -9.55 -19.50 -6.51
N PHE A 127 -10.79 -19.41 -6.98
CA PHE A 127 -11.50 -20.51 -7.64
C PHE A 127 -11.07 -20.65 -9.11
N LEU A 128 -11.17 -21.89 -9.64
CA LEU A 128 -10.56 -22.49 -10.85
C LEU A 128 -10.97 -21.90 -12.22
N TYR A 129 -10.38 -22.46 -13.29
CA TYR A 129 -10.58 -22.29 -14.76
C TYR A 129 -9.50 -21.52 -15.56
N THR A 130 -9.28 -22.02 -16.79
CA THR A 130 -8.01 -22.13 -17.57
C THR A 130 -7.83 -21.02 -18.61
N ILE A 131 -6.64 -20.39 -18.69
CA ILE A 131 -6.23 -19.52 -19.83
C ILE A 131 -4.73 -19.71 -20.12
N SER A 132 -4.33 -19.85 -21.39
CA SER A 132 -2.92 -19.97 -21.79
C SER A 132 -2.27 -18.57 -21.92
N PHE A 133 -1.28 -18.28 -21.08
CA PHE A 133 -0.49 -17.03 -21.14
C PHE A 133 0.93 -17.27 -21.66
N SER A 134 1.29 -16.71 -22.81
CA SER A 134 2.71 -16.67 -23.24
C SER A 134 3.37 -15.37 -22.75
N PHE A 135 4.24 -15.47 -21.74
CA PHE A 135 5.01 -14.36 -21.19
C PHE A 135 6.40 -14.20 -21.84
N PHE A 136 6.67 -14.94 -22.92
CA PHE A 136 7.96 -14.91 -23.63
C PHE A 136 8.27 -13.56 -24.28
N LYS A 137 7.24 -12.75 -24.57
CA LYS A 137 7.37 -11.42 -25.20
C LYS A 137 7.41 -10.27 -24.19
N VAL A 138 7.44 -10.55 -22.89
CA VAL A 138 7.53 -9.50 -21.87
C VAL A 138 8.93 -8.89 -21.92
N GLU A 139 8.99 -7.59 -22.21
CA GLU A 139 10.21 -6.79 -22.26
C GLU A 139 10.42 -6.03 -20.94
N TYR A 140 9.35 -5.74 -20.19
CA TYR A 140 9.41 -5.00 -18.92
C TYR A 140 8.67 -5.74 -17.80
N LEU A 141 9.34 -5.93 -16.68
CA LEU A 141 8.74 -6.39 -15.43
C LEU A 141 8.98 -5.36 -14.33
N VAL A 142 7.91 -4.73 -13.86
CA VAL A 142 7.95 -3.73 -12.79
C VAL A 142 7.38 -4.30 -11.51
N LEU A 143 8.08 -4.16 -10.40
CA LEU A 143 7.63 -4.48 -9.05
C LEU A 143 7.50 -3.17 -8.27
N ASP A 144 6.28 -2.65 -8.18
CA ASP A 144 5.99 -1.43 -7.41
C ASP A 144 5.72 -1.77 -5.94
N GLU A 145 6.13 -0.89 -5.03
CA GLU A 145 6.17 -1.16 -3.58
C GLU A 145 6.80 -2.53 -3.22
N SER A 146 8.02 -2.77 -3.72
CA SER A 146 8.74 -4.05 -3.58
C SER A 146 8.92 -4.50 -2.12
N ASP A 147 9.05 -3.56 -1.18
CA ASP A 147 9.08 -3.83 0.25
C ASP A 147 7.80 -4.46 0.79
N LYS A 148 6.66 -4.17 0.17
CA LYS A 148 5.37 -4.82 0.46
C LYS A 148 5.17 -6.11 -0.30
N LEU A 149 5.61 -6.15 -1.56
CA LEU A 149 5.60 -7.36 -2.36
C LEU A 149 6.44 -8.48 -1.74
N PHE A 150 7.53 -8.14 -1.06
CA PHE A 150 8.46 -9.11 -0.48
C PHE A 150 8.10 -9.54 0.96
N GLU A 151 6.92 -9.17 1.46
CA GLU A 151 6.38 -9.76 2.69
C GLU A 151 6.12 -11.28 2.49
N LEU A 152 6.35 -12.09 3.53
CA LEU A 152 6.44 -13.58 3.47
C LEU A 152 5.31 -14.31 2.71
N GLY A 153 4.12 -13.69 2.59
CA GLY A 153 2.95 -14.29 1.94
C GLY A 153 2.95 -14.26 0.41
N LEU A 154 3.79 -13.44 -0.24
CA LEU A 154 3.72 -13.18 -1.70
C LEU A 154 4.95 -13.65 -2.49
N ILE A 155 6.05 -14.02 -1.82
CA ILE A 155 7.32 -14.36 -2.47
C ILE A 155 7.17 -15.52 -3.45
N LYS A 156 6.49 -16.61 -3.04
CA LYS A 156 6.29 -17.80 -3.90
C LYS A 156 5.54 -17.47 -5.20
N GLN A 157 4.63 -16.50 -5.13
CA GLN A 157 3.82 -16.04 -6.24
C GLN A 157 4.64 -15.16 -7.17
N ILE A 158 5.44 -14.25 -6.61
CA ILE A 158 6.36 -13.40 -7.38
C ILE A 158 7.38 -14.25 -8.12
N ASP A 159 7.99 -15.25 -7.46
CA ASP A 159 8.90 -16.20 -8.09
C ASP A 159 8.27 -16.90 -9.29
N SER A 160 6.99 -17.27 -9.17
CA SER A 160 6.26 -17.91 -10.28
C SER A 160 6.10 -16.95 -11.47
N VAL A 161 5.87 -15.65 -11.21
CA VAL A 161 5.76 -14.62 -12.25
C VAL A 161 7.11 -14.33 -12.89
N VAL A 162 8.15 -14.14 -12.08
CA VAL A 162 9.52 -13.88 -12.57
C VAL A 162 9.99 -15.03 -13.46
N LYS A 163 9.74 -16.29 -13.06
CA LYS A 163 10.05 -17.47 -13.88
C LYS A 163 9.24 -17.56 -15.17
N ALA A 164 7.99 -17.12 -15.15
CA ALA A 164 7.15 -17.10 -16.35
C ALA A 164 7.65 -16.05 -17.36
N CYS A 165 8.19 -14.93 -16.89
CA CYS A 165 8.77 -13.88 -17.72
C CYS A 165 10.19 -14.27 -18.19
N SER A 166 10.27 -15.20 -19.14
CA SER A 166 11.51 -15.87 -19.55
C SER A 166 12.31 -15.18 -20.66
N ASN A 167 11.93 -13.96 -21.06
CA ASN A 167 12.67 -13.20 -22.08
C ASN A 167 14.09 -12.84 -21.58
N PRO A 168 15.17 -13.22 -22.28
CA PRO A 168 16.54 -12.91 -21.87
C PRO A 168 16.86 -11.40 -21.89
N LEU A 169 16.13 -10.60 -22.68
CA LEU A 169 16.30 -9.14 -22.77
C LEU A 169 15.35 -8.37 -21.85
N ILE A 170 14.69 -9.05 -20.91
CA ILE A 170 13.75 -8.41 -19.99
C ILE A 170 14.45 -7.37 -19.12
N ILE A 171 13.83 -6.21 -18.97
CA ILE A 171 14.26 -5.16 -18.06
C ILE A 171 13.40 -5.24 -16.81
N ARG A 172 14.03 -5.59 -15.69
CA ARG A 172 13.39 -5.64 -14.38
C ARG A 172 13.60 -4.33 -13.63
N LEU A 173 12.50 -3.80 -13.11
CA LEU A 173 12.48 -2.55 -12.37
C LEU A 173 11.82 -2.76 -11.01
N LEU A 174 12.54 -2.46 -9.93
CA LEU A 174 12.02 -2.56 -8.56
C LEU A 174 11.92 -1.15 -7.96
N PHE A 175 10.73 -0.79 -7.50
CA PHE A 175 10.46 0.47 -6.83
C PHE A 175 10.00 0.21 -5.41
N SER A 176 10.54 0.97 -4.46
CA SER A 176 10.15 0.84 -3.06
C SER A 176 10.28 2.16 -2.30
N ALA A 177 9.46 2.32 -1.26
CA ALA A 177 9.57 3.44 -0.34
C ALA A 177 10.65 3.23 0.72
N THR A 178 10.95 1.98 1.08
CA THR A 178 11.96 1.63 2.07
C THR A 178 12.98 0.64 1.51
N LEU A 179 14.12 0.50 2.17
CA LEU A 179 15.18 -0.42 1.75
C LEU A 179 15.72 -1.18 2.97
N PRO A 180 14.94 -2.11 3.55
CA PRO A 180 15.48 -3.06 4.51
C PRO A 180 16.40 -4.07 3.81
N ASP A 181 17.33 -4.66 4.57
CA ASP A 181 18.32 -5.60 4.02
C ASP A 181 17.67 -6.82 3.37
N SER A 182 16.55 -7.32 3.92
CA SER A 182 15.78 -8.42 3.35
C SER A 182 15.26 -8.13 1.94
N VAL A 183 14.80 -6.89 1.69
CA VAL A 183 14.34 -6.46 0.35
C VAL A 183 15.52 -6.36 -0.60
N LYS A 184 16.68 -5.90 -0.12
CA LYS A 184 17.89 -5.79 -0.92
C LYS A 184 18.44 -7.17 -1.31
N GLU A 185 18.40 -8.13 -0.40
CA GLU A 185 18.80 -9.52 -0.64
C GLU A 185 17.90 -10.17 -1.69
N LEU A 186 16.58 -10.04 -1.56
CA LEU A 186 15.65 -10.61 -2.53
C LEU A 186 15.69 -9.88 -3.89
N ALA A 187 15.95 -8.58 -3.89
CA ALA A 187 16.19 -7.83 -5.12
C ALA A 187 17.40 -8.39 -5.91
N ARG A 188 18.47 -8.78 -5.22
CA ARG A 188 19.68 -9.36 -5.85
C ARG A 188 19.43 -10.76 -6.44
N THR A 189 18.44 -11.50 -5.97
CA THR A 189 18.11 -12.81 -6.56
C THR A 189 17.25 -12.68 -7.82
N ILE A 190 16.58 -11.53 -7.99
CA ILE A 190 15.66 -11.27 -9.11
C ILE A 190 16.35 -10.50 -10.25
N MET A 191 17.33 -9.64 -9.93
CA MET A 191 17.99 -8.74 -10.87
C MET A 191 19.48 -9.05 -11.05
N HIS A 192 20.02 -8.72 -12.22
CA HIS A 192 21.43 -8.87 -12.60
C HIS A 192 22.04 -7.51 -13.00
N ASP A 193 23.15 -7.13 -12.37
CA ASP A 193 23.86 -5.85 -12.61
C ASP A 193 22.96 -4.59 -12.56
N ALA A 194 21.97 -4.61 -11.65
CA ALA A 194 21.02 -3.51 -11.51
C ALA A 194 21.65 -2.27 -10.87
N VAL A 195 21.30 -1.10 -11.42
CA VAL A 195 21.69 0.18 -10.82
C VAL A 195 20.79 0.48 -9.63
N CYS A 196 21.40 0.73 -8.48
CA CYS A 196 20.69 1.15 -7.27
C CYS A 196 20.63 2.69 -7.21
N ILE A 197 19.42 3.25 -7.27
CA ILE A 197 19.16 4.69 -7.13
C ILE A 197 18.42 4.92 -5.82
N ILE A 198 18.98 5.79 -4.98
CA ILE A 198 18.40 6.15 -3.68
C ILE A 198 18.21 7.66 -3.66
N ILE A 199 16.97 8.11 -3.51
CA ILE A 199 16.66 9.53 -3.33
C ILE A 199 16.39 9.79 -1.85
N GLY A 200 17.10 10.75 -1.29
CA GLY A 200 17.06 11.07 0.13
C GLY A 200 17.90 10.10 0.97
N ARG A 201 17.59 10.03 2.26
CA ARG A 201 18.24 9.10 3.19
C ARG A 201 17.49 7.77 3.20
N LYS A 202 18.23 6.68 3.44
CA LYS A 202 17.64 5.33 3.51
C LYS A 202 16.72 5.23 4.72
N ASN A 203 15.53 4.65 4.54
CA ASN A 203 14.58 4.36 5.62
C ASN A 203 14.23 5.59 6.48
N THR A 204 14.14 6.76 5.86
CA THR A 204 13.72 8.00 6.54
C THR A 204 12.33 8.42 6.10
N ALA A 205 11.61 9.06 7.01
CA ALA A 205 10.39 9.78 6.68
C ALA A 205 10.69 11.05 5.88
N SER A 206 9.64 11.68 5.35
CA SER A 206 9.75 13.00 4.73
C SER A 206 10.09 14.06 5.79
N GLU A 207 11.04 14.93 5.49
CA GLU A 207 11.38 16.10 6.32
C GLU A 207 10.23 17.12 6.39
N SER A 208 9.26 17.04 5.45
CA SER A 208 8.06 17.89 5.44
C SER A 208 6.99 17.49 6.46
N VAL A 209 7.17 16.37 7.16
CA VAL A 209 6.19 15.87 8.13
C VAL A 209 6.71 16.10 9.55
N ASN A 210 6.06 17.01 10.27
CA ASN A 210 6.32 17.24 11.70
C ASN A 210 5.78 16.06 12.51
N GLN A 211 6.64 15.44 13.31
CA GLN A 211 6.33 14.19 14.00
C GLN A 211 6.35 14.40 15.52
N LYS A 212 5.32 13.91 16.22
CA LYS A 212 5.21 13.91 17.68
C LYS A 212 4.86 12.51 18.18
N ILE A 213 5.40 12.13 19.32
CA ILE A 213 5.02 10.93 20.05
C ILE A 213 4.39 11.32 21.38
N VAL A 214 3.32 10.66 21.76
CA VAL A 214 2.54 10.97 22.97
C VAL A 214 2.32 9.70 23.76
N PHE A 215 2.71 9.75 25.04
CA PHE A 215 2.47 8.65 25.97
C PHE A 215 1.00 8.65 26.38
N ALA A 216 0.35 7.50 26.24
CA ALA A 216 -1.04 7.32 26.62
C ALA A 216 -1.23 6.54 27.93
N GLY A 217 -0.14 6.08 28.57
CA GLY A 217 -0.23 5.16 29.71
C GLY A 217 -0.64 3.77 29.24
N THR A 218 -1.95 3.53 29.24
CA THR A 218 -2.62 2.28 28.86
C THR A 218 -3.35 2.39 27.52
N GLU A 219 -3.99 1.31 27.06
CA GLU A 219 -4.79 1.34 25.83
C GLU A 219 -6.04 2.21 25.97
N GLU A 220 -6.69 2.23 27.14
CA GLU A 220 -7.86 3.07 27.41
C GLU A 220 -7.50 4.57 27.38
N GLY A 221 -6.30 4.89 27.88
CA GLY A 221 -5.78 6.26 27.88
C GLY A 221 -5.64 6.85 26.46
N LYS A 222 -5.47 6.01 25.42
CA LYS A 222 -5.37 6.50 24.03
C LYS A 222 -6.64 7.20 23.57
N LEU A 223 -7.81 6.71 23.97
CA LEU A 223 -9.08 7.34 23.58
C LEU A 223 -9.22 8.73 24.19
N LEU A 224 -8.78 8.90 25.45
CA LEU A 224 -8.74 10.19 26.13
C LEU A 224 -7.78 11.16 25.44
N VAL A 225 -6.56 10.72 25.14
CA VAL A 225 -5.55 11.53 24.42
C VAL A 225 -6.07 11.91 23.02
N LEU A 226 -6.77 11.00 22.34
CA LEU A 226 -7.38 11.29 21.04
C LEU A 226 -8.45 12.37 21.14
N ARG A 227 -9.36 12.25 22.12
CA ARG A 227 -10.42 13.24 22.38
C ARG A 227 -9.84 14.61 22.72
N GLN A 228 -8.81 14.66 23.57
CA GLN A 228 -8.09 15.89 23.87
C GLN A 228 -7.44 16.49 22.62
N SER A 229 -6.82 15.66 21.77
CA SER A 229 -6.20 16.12 20.52
C SER A 229 -7.24 16.80 19.61
N PHE A 230 -8.46 16.27 19.50
CA PHE A 230 -9.52 16.91 18.71
C PHE A 230 -9.97 18.27 19.28
N GLN A 231 -9.93 18.45 20.61
CA GLN A 231 -10.28 19.71 21.27
C GLN A 231 -9.22 20.80 21.05
N GLU A 232 -7.94 20.41 21.00
CA GLU A 232 -6.80 21.31 20.75
C GLU A 232 -6.71 21.81 19.29
N ARG A 233 -7.76 21.60 18.48
CA ARG A 233 -7.90 21.95 17.05
C ARG A 233 -6.88 21.25 16.14
N LEU A 234 -7.12 19.97 15.88
CA LEU A 234 -6.52 19.30 14.73
C LEU A 234 -6.99 19.95 13.43
N ASN A 235 -6.06 20.19 12.50
CA ASN A 235 -6.41 20.65 11.15
C ASN A 235 -6.94 19.46 10.32
N PRO A 236 -8.26 19.36 10.05
CA PRO A 236 -8.78 18.33 9.18
C PRO A 236 -8.26 18.55 7.74
N PRO A 237 -8.20 17.50 6.91
CA PRO A 237 -8.66 16.14 7.18
C PRO A 237 -7.61 15.29 7.93
N VAL A 238 -8.11 14.44 8.85
CA VAL A 238 -7.30 13.59 9.74
C VAL A 238 -7.41 12.12 9.31
N LEU A 239 -6.27 11.43 9.19
CA LEU A 239 -6.20 9.99 8.94
C LEU A 239 -5.70 9.26 10.20
N ILE A 240 -6.49 8.36 10.75
CA ILE A 240 -6.18 7.57 11.93
C ILE A 240 -5.83 6.14 11.53
N PHE A 241 -4.71 5.63 12.04
CA PHE A 241 -4.26 4.25 11.83
C PHE A 241 -4.49 3.39 13.06
N VAL A 242 -5.15 2.25 12.83
CA VAL A 242 -5.37 1.18 13.82
C VAL A 242 -4.86 -0.18 13.31
N GLN A 243 -4.60 -1.09 14.24
CA GLN A 243 -3.94 -2.38 14.00
C GLN A 243 -4.85 -3.45 13.37
N SER A 244 -6.16 -3.36 13.62
CA SER A 244 -7.14 -4.35 13.15
C SER A 244 -8.44 -3.71 12.68
N LYS A 245 -9.25 -4.49 11.96
CA LYS A 245 -10.56 -4.06 11.46
C LYS A 245 -11.59 -3.94 12.58
N GLU A 246 -11.47 -4.79 13.61
CA GLU A 246 -12.32 -4.77 14.80
C GLU A 246 -12.16 -3.43 15.52
N ARG A 247 -10.92 -3.07 15.86
CA ARG A 247 -10.55 -1.78 16.45
C ARG A 247 -10.98 -0.58 15.60
N ALA A 248 -10.95 -0.71 14.27
CA ALA A 248 -11.41 0.35 13.39
C ALA A 248 -12.90 0.65 13.59
N ASN A 249 -13.71 -0.39 13.78
CA ASN A 249 -15.14 -0.26 14.05
C ASN A 249 -15.42 0.21 15.48
N GLU A 250 -14.70 -0.33 16.46
CA GLU A 250 -14.82 0.09 17.86
C GLU A 250 -14.51 1.59 18.01
N LEU A 251 -13.41 2.06 17.42
CA LEU A 251 -13.05 3.49 17.44
C LEU A 251 -14.06 4.36 16.69
N TYR A 252 -14.68 3.84 15.64
CA TYR A 252 -15.72 4.57 14.92
C TYR A 252 -16.97 4.80 15.77
N GLU A 253 -17.45 3.77 16.46
CA GLU A 253 -18.59 3.92 17.36
C GLU A 253 -18.29 4.92 18.48
N GLU A 254 -17.08 4.89 19.05
CA GLU A 254 -16.65 5.84 20.09
C GLU A 254 -16.55 7.31 19.61
N LEU A 255 -16.23 7.53 18.33
CA LEU A 255 -16.06 8.88 17.79
C LEU A 255 -17.33 9.44 17.13
N LYS A 256 -18.27 8.58 16.70
CA LYS A 256 -19.51 8.97 16.02
C LYS A 256 -20.40 9.90 16.86
N PHE A 257 -20.37 9.77 18.18
CA PHE A 257 -21.18 10.58 19.09
C PHE A 257 -20.64 12.02 19.32
N ASN A 258 -19.40 12.31 18.93
CA ASN A 258 -18.70 13.54 19.33
C ASN A 258 -18.91 14.74 18.37
N ASN A 259 -19.98 14.75 17.56
CA ASN A 259 -20.21 15.74 16.48
C ASN A 259 -19.05 15.83 15.46
N ILE A 260 -18.24 14.76 15.38
CA ILE A 260 -17.14 14.59 14.42
C ILE A 260 -17.66 13.75 13.27
N ARG A 261 -17.38 14.13 12.02
CA ARG A 261 -17.68 13.28 10.87
C ARG A 261 -16.57 12.25 10.72
N VAL A 262 -16.87 11.01 11.07
CA VAL A 262 -15.91 9.90 11.03
C VAL A 262 -16.29 8.95 9.89
N GLY A 263 -15.29 8.46 9.17
CA GLY A 263 -15.42 7.34 8.25
C GLY A 263 -14.43 6.23 8.61
N VAL A 264 -14.72 5.01 8.17
CA VAL A 264 -13.86 3.83 8.39
C VAL A 264 -13.54 3.16 7.06
N ILE A 265 -12.29 2.72 6.90
CA ILE A 265 -11.85 1.89 5.78
C ILE A 265 -11.05 0.69 6.29
N HIS A 266 -11.62 -0.51 6.13
CA HIS A 266 -10.93 -1.79 6.36
C HIS A 266 -11.31 -2.82 5.28
N SER A 267 -10.76 -4.04 5.32
CA SER A 267 -10.95 -5.08 4.29
C SER A 267 -12.37 -5.65 4.16
N ASP A 268 -13.25 -5.34 5.10
CA ASP A 268 -14.55 -6.02 5.33
C ASP A 268 -15.71 -5.00 5.26
N LEU A 269 -15.66 -4.14 4.26
CA LEU A 269 -16.68 -3.11 4.07
C LEU A 269 -17.98 -3.74 3.56
N SER A 270 -19.12 -3.31 4.09
CA SER A 270 -20.43 -3.64 3.52
C SER A 270 -20.61 -2.98 2.14
N GLU A 271 -21.48 -3.51 1.27
CA GLU A 271 -21.72 -2.95 -0.08
C GLU A 271 -22.06 -1.45 -0.05
N THR A 272 -22.76 -1.00 0.99
CA THR A 272 -23.08 0.41 1.26
C THR A 272 -21.84 1.25 1.63
N GLN A 273 -20.93 0.72 2.43
CA GLN A 273 -19.67 1.41 2.79
C GLN A 273 -18.69 1.45 1.61
N VAL A 274 -18.64 0.38 0.79
CA VAL A 274 -17.92 0.37 -0.49
C VAL A 274 -18.49 1.43 -1.45
N LEU A 275 -19.81 1.61 -1.49
CA LEU A 275 -20.44 2.66 -2.29
C LEU A 275 -19.99 4.05 -1.82
N VAL A 276 -19.98 4.32 -0.52
CA VAL A 276 -19.46 5.58 0.05
C VAL A 276 -18.00 5.81 -0.34
N LEU A 277 -17.17 4.77 -0.38
CA LEU A 277 -15.76 4.85 -0.78
C LEU A 277 -15.57 5.10 -2.28
N VAL A 278 -16.36 4.41 -3.11
CA VAL A 278 -16.40 4.69 -4.55
C VAL A 278 -16.87 6.12 -4.78
N LEU A 279 -17.80 6.64 -3.99
CA LEU A 279 -18.22 8.02 -4.06
C LEU A 279 -17.07 8.98 -3.66
N ILE A 280 -16.38 8.71 -2.54
CA ILE A 280 -15.22 9.48 -2.08
C ILE A 280 -14.13 9.56 -3.16
N GLU A 281 -13.77 8.43 -3.78
CA GLU A 281 -12.79 8.39 -4.87
C GLU A 281 -13.29 9.03 -6.18
N LYS A 282 -14.51 8.70 -6.60
CA LYS A 282 -15.03 9.04 -7.95
C LYS A 282 -15.42 10.51 -8.06
N TYR A 283 -15.99 11.07 -7.00
CA TYR A 283 -16.50 12.44 -7.00
C TYR A 283 -15.56 13.44 -6.35
N ASN A 284 -14.33 13.01 -6.00
CA ASN A 284 -13.37 13.85 -5.28
C ASN A 284 -14.04 14.46 -4.02
N LEU A 285 -14.96 13.69 -3.40
CA LEU A 285 -15.85 14.18 -2.34
C LEU A 285 -15.07 14.50 -1.08
N MET A 286 -13.87 13.93 -0.92
CA MET A 286 -12.89 14.44 0.04
C MET A 286 -12.70 15.95 -0.19
N PHE A 287 -12.38 16.40 -1.40
CA PHE A 287 -12.24 17.82 -1.78
C PHE A 287 -13.55 18.63 -1.74
N ALA A 288 -14.67 18.06 -2.19
CA ALA A 288 -15.96 18.78 -2.19
C ALA A 288 -16.54 18.96 -0.77
N PHE A 289 -16.32 18.01 0.14
CA PHE A 289 -16.72 18.11 1.55
C PHE A 289 -15.68 18.80 2.44
N LEU A 290 -14.40 18.85 2.02
CA LEU A 290 -13.33 19.67 2.61
C LEU A 290 -13.69 21.16 2.62
N ASN A 291 -14.38 21.63 1.57
CA ASN A 291 -14.84 23.01 1.47
C ASN A 291 -16.05 23.34 2.38
N ALA A 292 -16.63 22.36 3.07
CA ALA A 292 -17.82 22.55 3.92
C ALA A 292 -17.49 22.80 5.42
N GLY A 293 -16.21 22.89 5.80
CA GLY A 293 -15.79 23.40 7.11
C GLY A 293 -16.16 22.56 8.35
N LYS A 294 -16.58 21.30 8.18
CA LYS A 294 -16.96 20.41 9.31
C LYS A 294 -15.99 19.22 9.39
N THR A 295 -15.33 19.05 10.54
CA THR A 295 -14.22 18.13 10.83
C THR A 295 -14.43 16.73 10.26
N TRP A 296 -13.47 16.24 9.46
CA TRP A 296 -13.51 14.94 8.76
C TRP A 296 -12.34 14.05 9.20
N VAL A 297 -12.67 12.90 9.79
CA VAL A 297 -11.74 11.90 10.33
C VAL A 297 -11.92 10.59 9.58
N LEU A 298 -10.84 9.98 9.15
CA LEU A 298 -10.86 8.70 8.46
C LEU A 298 -10.04 7.68 9.24
N ILE A 299 -10.66 6.58 9.67
CA ILE A 299 -9.99 5.48 10.37
C ILE A 299 -9.62 4.42 9.34
N ALA A 300 -8.38 3.97 9.33
CA ALA A 300 -7.88 2.98 8.39
C ALA A 300 -6.93 1.98 9.05
N THR A 301 -6.84 0.79 8.46
CA THR A 301 -5.80 -0.19 8.78
C THR A 301 -4.62 -0.07 7.81
N ASP A 302 -3.45 -0.55 8.23
CA ASP A 302 -2.25 -0.60 7.37
C ASP A 302 -2.45 -1.35 6.06
N VAL A 303 -3.37 -2.31 6.01
CA VAL A 303 -3.60 -3.12 4.79
C VAL A 303 -4.24 -2.27 3.71
N ILE A 304 -5.18 -1.41 4.11
CA ILE A 304 -6.04 -0.65 3.20
C ILE A 304 -5.38 0.65 2.79
N ALA A 305 -4.60 1.29 3.66
CA ALA A 305 -3.86 2.49 3.28
C ALA A 305 -2.70 2.24 2.30
N ARG A 306 -2.33 0.97 2.04
CA ARG A 306 -1.28 0.60 1.08
C ARG A 306 -1.73 0.93 -0.34
N GLY A 307 -1.05 1.87 -0.95
CA GLY A 307 -1.33 2.30 -2.32
C GLY A 307 -2.66 3.00 -2.53
N MET A 308 -3.31 3.48 -1.46
CA MET A 308 -4.33 4.51 -1.56
C MET A 308 -3.64 5.88 -1.42
N ASP A 309 -3.97 6.80 -2.33
CA ASP A 309 -3.47 8.17 -2.34
C ASP A 309 -4.47 9.11 -1.68
N PHE A 310 -4.33 9.32 -0.37
CA PHE A 310 -5.16 10.27 0.36
C PHE A 310 -4.67 11.71 0.10
N LYS A 311 -5.23 12.35 -0.93
CA LYS A 311 -4.84 13.70 -1.33
C LYS A 311 -5.28 14.74 -0.29
N GLY A 312 -4.31 15.43 0.32
CA GLY A 312 -4.58 16.58 1.19
C GLY A 312 -4.85 16.23 2.64
N VAL A 313 -4.40 15.07 3.10
CA VAL A 313 -4.32 14.78 4.54
C VAL A 313 -3.34 15.73 5.19
N ASN A 314 -3.85 16.54 6.12
CA ASN A 314 -3.05 17.48 6.90
C ASN A 314 -2.47 16.78 8.14
N TYR A 315 -3.20 15.83 8.69
CA TYR A 315 -2.87 15.20 9.96
C TYR A 315 -2.96 13.67 9.90
N VAL A 316 -1.95 12.98 10.40
CA VAL A 316 -1.94 11.52 10.60
C VAL A 316 -1.86 11.21 12.09
N ILE A 317 -2.72 10.31 12.57
CA ILE A 317 -2.68 9.80 13.94
C ILE A 317 -2.43 8.30 13.89
N ASN A 318 -1.29 7.85 14.40
CA ASN A 318 -1.08 6.44 14.70
C ASN A 318 -1.69 6.17 16.08
N TYR A 319 -2.98 5.80 16.09
CA TYR A 319 -3.67 5.43 17.33
C TYR A 319 -3.04 4.16 17.90
N ASP A 320 -2.82 3.19 17.04
CA ASP A 320 -2.00 2.03 17.38
C ASP A 320 -0.56 2.22 16.95
N PHE A 321 0.35 1.89 17.86
CA PHE A 321 1.77 1.91 17.59
C PHE A 321 2.09 0.99 16.40
N PRO A 322 2.90 1.45 15.42
CA PRO A 322 3.15 0.69 14.20
C PRO A 322 3.97 -0.59 14.46
N ASP A 323 3.57 -1.68 13.81
CA ASP A 323 4.20 -3.00 13.95
C ASP A 323 5.68 -3.06 13.53
N PHE A 324 6.18 -2.05 12.78
CA PHE A 324 7.58 -1.89 12.32
C PHE A 324 7.86 -0.51 11.72
N ALA A 325 9.14 -0.12 11.64
CA ALA A 325 9.56 1.20 11.16
C ALA A 325 9.11 1.54 9.73
N ALA A 326 9.08 0.58 8.80
CA ALA A 326 8.58 0.84 7.45
C ALA A 326 7.08 1.13 7.43
N ALA A 327 6.27 0.48 8.29
CA ALA A 327 4.86 0.81 8.44
C ALA A 327 4.71 2.25 8.95
N TYR A 328 5.47 2.64 9.97
CA TYR A 328 5.49 4.03 10.46
C TYR A 328 5.74 5.04 9.34
N ILE A 329 6.82 4.86 8.55
CA ILE A 329 7.17 5.74 7.42
C ILE A 329 6.02 5.84 6.42
N HIS A 330 5.35 4.73 6.11
CA HIS A 330 4.26 4.68 5.15
C HIS A 330 3.01 5.40 5.66
N ARG A 331 2.68 5.22 6.94
CA ARG A 331 1.54 5.88 7.59
C ARG A 331 1.70 7.40 7.57
N ILE A 332 2.84 7.91 8.05
CA ILE A 332 3.06 9.35 8.14
C ILE A 332 3.27 9.99 6.76
N GLY A 333 3.78 9.23 5.79
CA GLY A 333 3.89 9.65 4.38
C GLY A 333 2.55 9.77 3.64
N GLN A 334 1.42 9.49 4.30
CA GLN A 334 0.09 9.89 3.80
C GLN A 334 -0.17 11.39 3.96
N SER A 335 0.53 12.05 4.89
CA SER A 335 0.58 13.51 4.99
C SER A 335 1.80 14.07 4.24
N GLY A 336 1.82 15.39 4.03
CA GLY A 336 3.01 16.08 3.51
C GLY A 336 3.37 15.78 2.05
N ARG A 337 2.38 15.38 1.22
CA ARG A 337 2.56 15.08 -0.20
C ARG A 337 2.55 16.33 -1.09
N ALA A 338 3.26 16.25 -2.22
CA ALA A 338 3.34 17.28 -3.25
C ALA A 338 3.84 18.64 -2.74
N GLY A 339 4.87 18.64 -1.89
CA GLY A 339 5.50 19.85 -1.36
C GLY A 339 4.76 20.52 -0.20
N ARG A 340 3.63 19.97 0.25
CA ARG A 340 2.93 20.43 1.45
C ARG A 340 3.61 19.92 2.72
N THR A 341 3.46 20.66 3.80
CA THR A 341 3.77 20.18 5.14
C THR A 341 2.64 19.29 5.66
N GLY A 342 2.98 18.39 6.58
CA GLY A 342 2.01 17.54 7.25
C GLY A 342 2.40 17.34 8.71
N GLU A 343 1.46 16.84 9.50
CA GLU A 343 1.69 16.54 10.91
C GLU A 343 1.34 15.07 11.19
N ALA A 344 2.10 14.45 12.08
CA ALA A 344 1.87 13.09 12.52
C ALA A 344 2.05 12.93 14.03
N ILE A 345 1.03 12.43 14.72
CA ILE A 345 1.14 11.98 16.11
C ILE A 345 1.16 10.45 16.15
N THR A 346 2.04 9.88 16.97
CA THR A 346 1.98 8.47 17.36
C THR A 346 1.70 8.32 18.85
N PHE A 347 0.65 7.60 19.18
CA PHE A 347 0.38 7.18 20.55
C PHE A 347 1.19 5.93 20.89
N TYR A 348 1.67 5.85 22.13
CA TYR A 348 2.36 4.67 22.64
C TYR A 348 1.97 4.40 24.10
N THR A 349 1.94 3.12 24.46
CA THR A 349 1.71 2.65 25.84
C THR A 349 3.00 2.14 26.46
N GLU A 350 2.93 1.67 27.70
CA GLU A 350 4.06 1.00 28.39
C GLU A 350 4.62 -0.18 27.58
N ASP A 351 3.75 -0.99 26.97
CA ASP A 351 4.13 -2.14 26.14
C ASP A 351 4.93 -1.77 24.88
N ASP A 352 4.79 -0.52 24.41
CA ASP A 352 5.41 -0.04 23.19
C ASP A 352 6.78 0.60 23.46
N VAL A 353 7.11 0.90 24.73
CA VAL A 353 8.39 1.52 25.16
C VAL A 353 9.63 0.81 24.60
N PRO A 354 9.74 -0.53 24.61
CA PRO A 354 10.90 -1.24 24.08
C PRO A 354 11.17 -0.97 22.58
N PHE A 355 10.15 -0.53 21.84
CA PHE A 355 10.21 -0.32 20.39
C PHE A 355 10.32 1.16 20.00
N LEU A 356 10.19 2.10 20.95
CA LEU A 356 10.28 3.54 20.72
C LEU A 356 11.58 3.95 20.04
N ARG A 357 12.71 3.31 20.40
CA ARG A 357 14.03 3.61 19.83
C ARG A 357 14.03 3.56 18.30
N ASN A 358 13.26 2.64 17.73
CA ASN A 358 13.22 2.44 16.29
C ASN A 358 12.44 3.56 15.57
N ILE A 359 11.32 4.04 16.14
CA ILE A 359 10.60 5.21 15.62
C ILE A 359 11.42 6.48 15.82
N ALA A 360 12.02 6.64 17.00
CA ALA A 360 12.90 7.76 17.33
C ALA A 360 14.06 7.92 16.34
N ASN A 361 14.65 6.82 15.89
CA ASN A 361 15.67 6.85 14.85
C ASN A 361 15.15 7.41 13.52
N VAL A 362 13.91 7.07 13.12
CA VAL A 362 13.27 7.60 11.91
C VAL A 362 12.96 9.09 12.07
N MET A 363 12.43 9.49 13.22
CA MET A 363 12.15 10.90 13.56
C MET A 363 13.42 11.74 13.54
N ALA A 364 14.47 11.30 14.24
CA ALA A 364 15.75 12.01 14.29
C ALA A 364 16.40 12.10 12.89
N ALA A 365 16.29 11.04 12.08
CA ALA A 365 16.86 11.03 10.74
C ALA A 365 16.12 11.96 9.75
N SER A 366 14.85 12.29 10.04
CA SER A 366 14.04 13.27 9.29
C SER A 366 14.06 14.68 9.89
N GLY A 367 14.91 14.93 10.90
CA GLY A 367 15.13 16.26 11.49
C GLY A 367 14.24 16.60 12.69
N CYS A 368 13.36 15.69 13.12
CA CYS A 368 12.50 15.91 14.27
C CYS A 368 13.28 15.79 15.60
N LYS A 369 12.97 16.66 16.57
CA LYS A 369 13.54 16.58 17.91
C LYS A 369 12.94 15.39 18.66
N VAL A 370 13.79 14.55 19.24
CA VAL A 370 13.40 13.42 20.09
C VAL A 370 14.08 13.54 21.44
N SER A 371 13.39 13.17 22.51
CA SER A 371 13.94 13.22 23.86
C SER A 371 15.17 12.30 24.01
N SER A 372 16.13 12.74 24.81
CA SER A 372 17.39 12.04 25.05
C SER A 372 17.19 10.65 25.65
N TRP A 373 16.22 10.49 26.55
CA TRP A 373 15.92 9.21 27.18
C TRP A 373 15.45 8.15 26.17
N ILE A 374 14.67 8.53 25.15
CA ILE A 374 14.24 7.60 24.09
C ILE A 374 15.42 7.22 23.22
N MET A 375 16.33 8.16 22.97
CA MET A 375 17.56 7.90 22.22
C MET A 375 18.55 7.03 23.01
N ALA A 376 18.47 7.00 24.34
CA ALA A 376 19.28 6.12 25.18
C ALA A 376 18.78 4.67 25.21
N LEU A 377 17.53 4.41 24.81
CA LEU A 377 16.97 3.05 24.76
C LEU A 377 17.78 2.14 23.83
N ARG A 378 17.96 0.88 24.25
CA ARG A 378 18.62 -0.15 23.44
C ARG A 378 17.79 -0.42 22.18
N LYS A 379 18.43 -0.33 21.01
CA LYS A 379 17.79 -0.69 19.75
C LYS A 379 17.54 -2.19 19.69
N LEU A 380 16.28 -2.60 19.78
CA LEU A 380 15.89 -3.99 19.55
C LEU A 380 15.80 -4.27 18.05
N ARG A 381 16.32 -5.45 17.63
CA ARG A 381 16.05 -5.98 16.28
C ARG A 381 14.53 -6.17 16.17
N TRP A 382 13.93 -5.44 15.25
CA TRP A 382 12.49 -5.42 15.10
C TRP A 382 11.99 -6.75 14.52
N LYS A 383 11.69 -7.73 15.40
CA LYS A 383 10.75 -8.80 15.06
C LYS A 383 9.35 -8.19 15.11
N LYS A 384 8.44 -8.62 14.23
CA LYS A 384 7.07 -8.07 14.12
C LYS A 384 6.47 -7.91 15.53
N HIS A 385 6.38 -6.66 16.00
CA HIS A 385 5.80 -6.33 17.30
C HIS A 385 4.32 -6.21 17.05
N ARG A 386 3.53 -7.09 17.65
CA ARG A 386 2.08 -7.10 17.46
C ARG A 386 1.43 -7.53 18.76
N PRO A 387 1.50 -6.70 19.80
CA PRO A 387 0.86 -7.01 21.07
C PRO A 387 -0.64 -7.17 20.83
N LYS A 388 -1.27 -8.03 21.63
CA LYS A 388 -2.73 -8.12 21.65
C LYS A 388 -3.21 -6.85 22.34
N LYS A 389 -3.90 -5.99 21.59
CA LYS A 389 -4.47 -4.75 22.14
C LYS A 389 -5.88 -5.04 22.67
N GLU A 390 -6.25 -4.41 23.77
CA GLU A 390 -7.57 -4.51 24.40
C GLU A 390 -8.66 -3.83 23.56
N SER A 391 -9.94 -4.06 23.84
CA SER A 391 -11.03 -3.40 23.11
C SER A 391 -10.97 -1.88 23.29
N ILE A 392 -11.34 -1.12 22.25
CA ILE A 392 -11.48 0.35 22.35
C ILE A 392 -12.85 0.73 22.92
N LEU A 393 -13.83 -0.18 22.91
CA LEU A 393 -15.18 0.10 23.39
C LEU A 393 -15.19 0.40 24.89
N THR A 394 -15.87 1.49 25.24
CA THR A 394 -16.11 1.88 26.64
C THR A 394 -17.42 1.32 27.19
N ILE A 395 -18.23 0.69 26.33
CA ILE A 395 -19.47 0.02 26.72
C ILE A 395 -19.11 -1.37 27.25
N PRO A 396 -19.54 -1.74 28.48
CA PRO A 396 -19.28 -3.07 29.02
C PRO A 396 -19.92 -4.14 28.14
N ASP A 397 -19.24 -5.26 27.95
CA ASP A 397 -19.82 -6.45 27.33
C ASP A 397 -21.03 -6.85 28.19
N VAL A 398 -22.23 -6.60 27.67
CA VAL A 398 -23.45 -7.11 28.28
C VAL A 398 -23.35 -8.62 28.11
N ALA A 399 -22.95 -9.31 29.18
CA ALA A 399 -23.04 -10.75 29.22
C ALA A 399 -24.50 -11.11 28.94
N GLU A 400 -24.75 -11.78 27.81
CA GLU A 400 -26.03 -12.44 27.57
C GLU A 400 -26.19 -13.49 28.68
N GLU A 401 -26.96 -13.15 29.73
CA GLU A 401 -27.48 -14.09 30.72
C GLU A 401 -28.57 -14.99 30.11
#